data_AF-A0A6B3HM74-F1
#
_entry.id   AF-A0A6B3HM74-F1
#
_cell.length_a   1.000
_cell.length_b   1.000
_cell.length_c   1.000
_cell.angle_alpha   90.00
_cell.angle_beta   90.00
_cell.angle_gamma   90.00
#
_symmetry.space_group_name_H-M   'P 1'
#
loop_
_entity.id
_entity.type
_entity.pdbx_description
1 polymer ?
#
loop_
_entity_poly.entity_id
_entity_poly.type
_entity_poly.pdbx_seq_one_letter_code
_entity_poly.pdbx_strand_id
1 'polypeptide(L)' 'MNRRRTPRSVSAEDLLTTLQSLTARARREVEFHQARVELAQALQRDMLPATLPALPGIQSAARYAPARDGLDIGGDWYDG' A
#
# COMPACT_ATOMS: atom_id res chain seq x y z
N MET A 1 -11.12 -56.85 8.07
CA MET A 1 -9.72 -56.47 7.77
C MET A 1 -9.67 -54.98 7.43
N ASN A 2 -9.17 -54.13 8.32
CA ASN A 2 -9.19 -52.68 8.12
C ASN A 2 -7.75 -52.18 7.93
N ARG A 3 -7.38 -51.79 6.70
CA ARG A 3 -6.03 -51.24 6.42
C ARG A 3 -5.97 -49.82 7.00
N ARG A 4 -5.27 -49.66 8.13
CA ARG A 4 -4.90 -48.34 8.65
C ARG A 4 -4.02 -47.65 7.60
N ARG A 5 -4.54 -46.61 6.97
CA ARG A 5 -3.79 -45.74 6.05
C ARG A 5 -2.87 -44.89 6.92
N THR A 6 -1.57 -45.18 6.92
CA THR A 6 -0.57 -44.36 7.61
C THR A 6 -0.55 -42.98 6.95
N PRO A 7 -0.66 -41.87 7.70
CA PRO A 7 -0.58 -40.54 7.13
C PRO A 7 0.81 -40.34 6.53
N ARG A 8 0.87 -39.88 5.27
CA ARG A 8 2.13 -39.60 4.57
C ARG A 8 2.84 -38.44 5.29
N SER A 9 4.08 -38.64 5.71
CA SER A 9 4.93 -37.58 6.26
C SER A 9 5.18 -36.52 5.19
N VAL A 10 5.06 -35.25 5.55
CA VAL A 10 5.39 -34.12 4.66
C VAL A 10 6.86 -34.22 4.28
N SER A 11 7.16 -34.21 2.98
CA SER A 11 8.55 -34.26 2.51
C SER A 11 9.23 -32.89 2.62
N ALA A 12 10.56 -32.87 2.62
CA ALA A 12 11.32 -31.62 2.57
C ALA A 12 11.00 -30.79 1.31
N GLU A 13 10.69 -31.46 0.20
CA GLU A 13 10.29 -30.83 -1.06
C GLU A 13 8.91 -30.16 -0.96
N ASP A 14 7.95 -30.82 -0.30
CA ASP A 14 6.61 -30.26 -0.04
C ASP A 14 6.73 -28.99 0.83
N LEU A 15 7.61 -29.01 1.85
CA LEU A 15 7.89 -27.84 2.69
C LEU A 15 8.56 -26.71 1.91
N LEU A 16 9.57 -27.02 1.10
CA LEU A 16 10.29 -26.00 0.31
C LEU A 16 9.36 -25.33 -0.71
N THR A 17 8.52 -26.12 -1.38
CA THR A 17 7.50 -25.62 -2.31
C THR A 17 6.51 -24.71 -1.59
N THR A 18 6.09 -25.11 -0.38
CA THR A 18 5.18 -24.30 0.44
C THR A 18 5.83 -22.96 0.82
N LEU A 19 7.08 -22.97 1.29
CA LEU A 19 7.83 -21.76 1.63
C LEU A 19 8.02 -20.83 0.42
N GLN A 20 8.35 -21.38 -0.75
CA GLN A 20 8.46 -20.60 -1.99
C GLN A 20 7.13 -19.91 -2.32
N SER A 21 6.01 -20.63 -2.20
CA SER A 21 4.68 -20.08 -2.51
C SER A 21 4.29 -18.93 -1.57
N LEU A 22 4.54 -19.10 -0.27
CA LEU A 22 4.25 -18.09 0.75
C LEU A 22 5.14 -16.86 0.59
N THR A 23 6.44 -17.06 0.35
CA THR A 23 7.38 -15.96 0.12
C THR A 23 7.02 -15.18 -1.14
N ALA A 24 6.68 -15.87 -2.24
CA ALA A 24 6.25 -15.24 -3.47
C ALA A 24 4.94 -14.45 -3.29
N ARG A 25 4.01 -14.95 -2.47
CA ARG A 25 2.78 -14.24 -2.14
C ARG A 25 3.06 -12.98 -1.32
N ALA A 26 3.84 -13.10 -0.24
CA ALA A 26 4.19 -11.96 0.61
C ALA A 26 4.89 -10.86 -0.19
N ARG A 27 5.80 -11.23 -1.10
CA ARG A 27 6.46 -10.28 -2.00
C ARG A 27 5.46 -9.52 -2.88
N ARG A 28 4.52 -10.23 -3.52
CA ARG A 28 3.50 -9.60 -4.35
C ARG A 28 2.60 -8.66 -3.55
N GLU A 29 2.25 -9.03 -2.32
CA GLU A 29 1.43 -8.18 -1.45
C GLU A 29 2.17 -6.88 -1.09
N VAL A 30 3.47 -6.96 -0.78
CA VAL A 30 4.32 -5.78 -0.54
C VAL A 30 4.46 -4.91 -1.79
N GLU A 31 4.77 -5.50 -2.94
CA GLU A 31 4.91 -4.76 -4.22
C GLU A 31 3.61 -4.04 -4.59
N PHE A 32 2.46 -4.71 -4.45
CA PHE A 32 1.16 -4.13 -4.72
C PHE A 32 0.81 -2.99 -3.75
N HIS A 33 1.11 -3.16 -2.47
CA HIS A 33 0.91 -2.11 -1.48
C HIS A 33 1.78 -0.89 -1.79
N GLN A 34 3.05 -1.09 -2.12
CA GLN A 34 3.97 -0.02 -2.50
C GLN A 34 3.48 0.75 -3.73
N ALA A 35 3.05 0.05 -4.78
CA ALA A 35 2.51 0.68 -5.99
C ALA A 35 1.24 1.51 -5.70
N ARG A 36 0.38 1.04 -4.79
CA ARG A 36 -0.81 1.79 -4.36
C ARG A 36 -0.45 3.08 -3.62
N VAL A 37 0.54 3.03 -2.73
CA VAL A 37 1.03 4.21 -2.00
C VAL A 37 1.62 5.21 -2.98
N GLU A 38 2.48 4.77 -3.90
CA GLU A 38 3.09 5.63 -4.93
C GLU A 38 2.06 6.32 -5.81
N LEU A 39 1.04 5.57 -6.27
CA LEU A 39 -0.05 6.13 -7.07
C LEU A 39 -0.85 7.16 -6.28
N ALA A 40 -1.21 6.87 -5.03
CA ALA A 40 -2.00 7.78 -4.21
C ALA A 40 -1.23 9.07 -3.92
N GLN A 41 0.07 8.97 -3.61
CA GLN A 41 0.94 10.13 -3.42
C GLN A 41 1.07 10.97 -4.71
N ALA A 42 1.15 10.34 -5.88
CA ALA A 42 1.21 11.04 -7.15
C ALA A 42 -0.10 11.80 -7.43
N LEU A 43 -1.24 11.14 -7.32
CA LEU A 43 -2.55 11.77 -7.49
C LEU A 43 -2.74 12.94 -6.53
N GLN A 44 -2.39 12.75 -5.27
CA GLN A 44 -2.52 13.79 -4.26
C GLN A 44 -1.65 15.02 -4.54
N ARG A 45 -0.41 14.84 -5.03
CA ARG A 45 0.43 15.97 -5.46
C ARG A 45 -0.21 16.74 -6.61
N ASP A 46 -0.77 16.04 -7.58
CA ASP A 46 -1.41 16.64 -8.76
C ASP A 46 -2.74 17.33 -8.42
N MET A 47 -3.42 16.91 -7.35
CA MET A 47 -4.67 17.51 -6.89
C MET A 47 -4.47 18.79 -6.06
N LEU A 48 -3.25 19.09 -5.60
CA LEU A 48 -3.00 20.33 -4.84
C LEU A 48 -2.85 21.53 -5.79
N PRO A 49 -3.44 22.69 -5.45
CA PRO A 49 -3.28 23.90 -6.25
C PRO A 49 -1.79 24.28 -6.37
N ALA A 50 -1.31 24.47 -7.59
CA ALA A 50 0.06 24.93 -7.84
C ALA A 50 0.32 26.32 -7.22
N THR A 51 -0.73 27.14 -7.13
CA THR A 51 -0.73 28.45 -6.49
C THR A 51 -2.02 28.61 -5.72
N LEU A 52 -1.94 29.24 -4.55
CA LEU A 52 -3.14 29.63 -3.80
C LEU A 52 -3.81 30.83 -4.46
N PRO A 53 -5.15 30.96 -4.32
CA PRO A 53 -5.85 32.13 -4.84
C PRO A 53 -5.32 33.42 -4.22
N ALA A 54 -5.17 34.43 -5.09
CA ALA A 54 -4.80 35.79 -4.68
C ALA A 54 -6.07 36.59 -4.39
N LEU A 55 -6.29 36.93 -3.12
CA LEU A 55 -7.41 37.74 -2.68
C LEU A 55 -6.91 39.12 -2.22
N PRO A 56 -7.49 40.25 -2.70
CA PRO A 56 -7.04 41.58 -2.32
C PRO A 56 -7.04 41.77 -0.80
N GLY A 57 -5.90 42.21 -0.25
CA GLY A 57 -5.75 42.46 1.19
C GLY A 57 -5.57 41.22 2.06
N ILE A 58 -5.47 40.02 1.49
CA ILE A 58 -5.30 38.74 2.22
C ILE A 58 -4.04 38.02 1.73
N GLN A 59 -3.23 37.54 2.67
CA GLN A 59 -2.13 36.62 2.38
C GLN A 59 -2.57 35.19 2.65
N SER A 60 -2.43 34.31 1.65
CA SER A 60 -2.78 32.89 1.73
C SER A 60 -1.53 32.01 1.87
N ALA A 61 -1.63 30.99 2.71
CA ALA A 61 -0.61 29.95 2.88
C ALA A 61 -1.30 28.61 3.15
N ALA A 62 -0.78 27.52 2.60
CA ALA A 62 -1.29 26.18 2.80
C ALA A 62 -0.13 25.21 2.96
N ARG A 63 -0.33 24.19 3.80
CA ARG A 63 0.61 23.08 3.96
C ARG A 63 -0.17 21.80 4.07
N TYR A 64 -0.01 20.95 3.06
CA TYR A 64 -0.58 19.63 3.08
C TYR A 64 0.22 18.71 4.02
N ALA A 65 -0.45 18.04 4.96
CA ALA A 65 0.16 17.11 5.91
C ALA A 65 -0.65 15.80 5.96
N PRO A 66 -0.19 14.72 5.29
CA PRO A 66 -0.91 13.45 5.28
C PRO A 66 -0.88 12.77 6.65
N ALA A 67 -1.85 11.88 6.90
CA ALA A 67 -1.83 10.99 8.04
C ALA A 67 -0.69 9.98 7.89
N ARG A 68 0.22 9.95 8.88
CA ARG A 68 1.31 8.97 8.94
C ARG A 68 0.81 7.72 9.64
N ASP A 69 0.27 6.78 8.87
CA ASP A 69 0.23 5.35 9.23
C ASP A 69 -0.13 4.53 7.98
N GLY A 70 0.90 3.99 7.32
CA GLY A 70 0.80 2.94 6.30
C GLY A 70 0.23 3.31 4.93
N LEU A 71 -0.39 4.48 4.76
CA LEU A 71 -0.93 4.89 3.46
C LEU A 71 -0.38 6.21 2.93
N ASP A 72 0.11 7.12 3.80
CA ASP A 72 0.56 8.48 3.42
C ASP A 72 -0.49 9.25 2.59
N ILE A 73 -1.77 8.97 2.83
CA ILE A 73 -2.92 9.62 2.18
C ILE A 73 -3.65 10.45 3.23
N GLY A 74 -3.95 11.71 2.91
CA GLY A 74 -4.86 12.56 3.68
C GLY A 74 -6.10 12.92 2.86
N GLY A 75 -7.25 13.05 3.53
CA GLY A 75 -8.55 13.32 2.89
C GLY A 75 -8.94 14.80 2.77
N ASP A 76 -8.05 15.72 3.17
CA ASP A 76 -8.28 17.16 3.05
C ASP A 76 -7.79 17.64 1.68
N TRP A 77 -8.64 18.34 0.94
CA TRP A 77 -8.31 18.91 -0.37
C TRP A 77 -8.39 20.42 -0.27
N TYR A 78 -7.50 21.12 -0.99
CA TYR A 78 -7.63 22.56 -1.18
C TYR A 78 -8.11 22.77 -2.62
N ASP A 79 -9.36 23.15 -2.78
CA ASP A 79 -9.91 23.70 -4.01
C ASP A 79 -9.65 25.22 -4.05
N GLY A 80 -9.15 25.69 -5.19
CA GLY A 80 -8.87 27.10 -5.47
C GLY A 80 -10.02 27.79 -6.18
#